data_AF-A0A6G4XX70-F1
#
_entry.id   AF-A0A6G4XX70-F1
#
_cell.length_a   1.000
_cell.length_b   1.000
_cell.length_c   1.000
_cell.angle_alpha   90.00
_cell.angle_beta   90.00
_cell.angle_gamma   90.00
#
_symmetry.space_group_name_H-M   'P 1'
#
loop_
_entity.id
_entity.type
_entity.pdbx_description
1 polymer ?
#
loop_
_entity_poly.entity_id
_entity_poly.type
_entity_poly.pdbx_seq_one_letter_code
_entity_poly.pdbx_strand_id
1 'polypeptide(L)'
;MKTYIVGVGMTKFEKPESRDWQYWDMAKEAGTKALEDAGISYDLVEQVPVGYCFQASTAGQRAAYEIGLSGVPVYNVNNNCATASTALMMARQFVAGGLNDCVLALGFEKMKKGALGGGADGGDFKTSPVARHYGIMAAKHGFEMSPPTAQIFGDAAREHMELYGTTEAQLAAVGAKNHKHSANNPYAQFQDVYTVDEILAAKTIHRPLTKLQCSPTSDGSAAAVVVSERFVERHGLEDRAVEIVAQSMTTDTEESFASGSCIDVVGKPMSAAAGRQVFEQAGLGIEDVDVIELHDCFSINELLTYEALGMCADGESGKLVESGATTYGGKWVVNPSGGLISKGHPLGATGLAQVAELSWQLRGQAGARQVE
;
A
#
# COMPACT_ATOMS: atom_id res chain seq x y z
N MET A 1 2.35 -2.39 25.28
CA MET A 1 1.52 -1.20 25.56
C MET A 1 0.60 -0.98 24.37
N LYS A 2 -0.62 -0.46 24.58
CA LYS A 2 -1.48 -0.07 23.45
C LYS A 2 -0.86 1.08 22.66
N THR A 3 -1.12 1.09 21.37
CA THR A 3 -0.58 2.06 20.42
C THR A 3 -1.70 2.63 19.59
N TYR A 4 -1.73 3.95 19.45
CA TYR A 4 -2.79 4.66 18.73
C TYR A 4 -2.18 5.51 17.63
N ILE A 5 -2.88 5.63 16.51
CA ILE A 5 -2.64 6.67 15.51
C ILE A 5 -3.55 7.85 15.89
N VAL A 6 -2.96 9.01 16.12
CA VAL A 6 -3.70 10.22 16.51
C VAL A 6 -3.68 11.31 15.45
N GLY A 7 -2.82 11.18 14.44
CA GLY A 7 -2.79 12.10 13.31
C GLY A 7 -2.24 11.44 12.05
N VAL A 8 -2.84 11.77 10.92
CA VAL A 8 -2.42 11.29 9.59
C VAL A 8 -2.38 12.44 8.59
N GLY A 9 -1.49 12.33 7.62
CA GLY A 9 -1.35 13.35 6.58
C GLY A 9 -0.78 12.76 5.30
N MET A 10 -1.23 13.26 4.16
CA MET A 10 -0.65 12.89 2.86
C MET A 10 -0.71 14.05 1.86
N THR A 11 0.16 13.98 0.88
CA THR A 11 0.05 14.81 -0.33
C THR A 11 -0.98 14.22 -1.28
N LYS A 12 -1.42 15.00 -2.26
CA LYS A 12 -1.98 14.40 -3.47
C LYS A 12 -0.90 13.52 -4.11
N PHE A 13 -1.28 12.34 -4.59
CA PHE A 13 -0.39 11.53 -5.41
C PHE A 13 -0.48 12.03 -6.84
N GLU A 14 0.66 12.40 -7.40
CA GLU A 14 0.74 13.08 -8.67
C GLU A 14 1.64 12.33 -9.65
N LYS A 15 1.35 12.48 -10.94
CA LYS A 15 2.19 11.90 -11.97
C LYS A 15 3.61 12.48 -11.85
N PRO A 16 4.67 11.67 -11.92
CA PRO A 16 6.03 12.20 -11.82
C PRO A 16 6.27 13.30 -12.85
N GLU A 17 6.97 14.34 -12.42
CA GLU A 17 7.26 15.54 -13.23
C GLU A 17 6.01 16.35 -13.67
N SER A 18 4.86 16.20 -13.00
CA SER A 18 3.70 17.11 -13.19
C SER A 18 3.77 18.39 -12.35
N ARG A 19 4.55 18.37 -11.26
CA ARG A 19 4.73 19.48 -10.32
C ARG A 19 6.22 19.72 -10.09
N ASP A 20 6.62 20.99 -10.00
CA ASP A 20 7.99 21.38 -9.66
C ASP A 20 8.17 21.41 -8.14
N TRP A 21 8.64 20.28 -7.61
CA TRP A 21 8.84 20.05 -6.17
C TRP A 21 9.86 18.93 -5.95
N GLN A 22 10.37 18.84 -4.74
CA GLN A 22 11.35 17.85 -4.31
C GLN A 22 10.77 16.94 -3.22
N TYR A 23 11.44 15.81 -2.95
CA TYR A 23 10.94 14.83 -1.98
C TYR A 23 10.79 15.41 -0.57
N TRP A 24 11.61 16.39 -0.20
CA TRP A 24 11.51 17.06 1.09
C TRP A 24 10.32 18.03 1.17
N ASP A 25 9.87 18.59 0.05
CA ASP A 25 8.66 19.43 0.00
C ASP A 25 7.42 18.55 0.24
N MET A 26 7.40 17.36 -0.37
CA MET A 26 6.35 16.35 -0.17
C MET A 26 6.30 15.89 1.29
N ALA A 27 7.47 15.55 1.84
CA ALA A 27 7.61 15.11 3.21
C ALA A 27 7.17 16.16 4.22
N LYS A 28 7.53 17.43 3.98
CA LYS A 28 7.08 18.56 4.78
C LYS A 28 5.57 18.66 4.78
N GLU A 29 4.94 18.65 3.61
CA GLU A 29 3.48 18.75 3.48
C GLU A 29 2.77 17.61 4.23
N ALA A 30 3.17 16.35 4.01
CA ALA A 30 2.54 15.20 4.65
C ALA A 30 2.79 15.15 6.17
N GLY A 31 4.03 15.40 6.61
CA GLY A 31 4.40 15.41 8.02
C GLY A 31 3.72 16.53 8.80
N THR A 32 3.68 17.75 8.23
CA THR A 32 2.96 18.88 8.83
C THR A 32 1.47 18.58 8.95
N LYS A 33 0.82 18.06 7.90
CA LYS A 33 -0.60 17.67 7.96
C LYS A 33 -0.87 16.62 9.06
N ALA A 34 0.02 15.65 9.23
CA ALA A 34 -0.15 14.62 10.27
C ALA A 34 -0.02 15.20 11.69
N LEU A 35 0.90 16.15 11.90
CA LEU A 35 1.05 16.84 13.19
C LEU A 35 -0.13 17.79 13.47
N GLU A 36 -0.61 18.51 12.45
CA GLU A 36 -1.80 19.36 12.54
C GLU A 36 -3.05 18.53 12.85
N ASP A 37 -3.24 17.39 12.18
CA ASP A 37 -4.33 16.45 12.46
C ASP A 37 -4.23 15.86 13.88
N ALA A 38 -3.02 15.59 14.37
CA ALA A 38 -2.79 15.18 15.76
C ALA A 38 -2.98 16.32 16.78
N GLY A 39 -2.90 17.59 16.35
CA GLY A 39 -2.94 18.75 17.25
C GLY A 39 -1.70 18.90 18.13
N ILE A 40 -0.52 18.42 17.68
CA ILE A 40 0.72 18.45 18.46
C ILE A 40 1.87 19.15 17.74
N SER A 41 2.86 19.62 18.50
CA SER A 41 4.13 20.14 17.95
C SER A 41 5.07 19.00 17.59
N TYR A 42 5.92 19.22 16.57
CA TYR A 42 7.04 18.33 16.25
C TYR A 42 8.03 18.17 17.42
N ASP A 43 8.11 19.13 18.33
CA ASP A 43 8.99 19.05 19.51
C ASP A 43 8.64 17.90 20.47
N LEU A 44 7.43 17.34 20.36
CA LEU A 44 7.00 16.18 21.13
C LEU A 44 7.37 14.84 20.46
N VAL A 45 7.76 14.86 19.19
CA VAL A 45 8.18 13.65 18.46
C VAL A 45 9.54 13.21 18.98
N GLU A 46 9.68 11.93 19.32
CA GLU A 46 10.91 11.42 19.91
C GLU A 46 11.76 10.62 18.92
N GLN A 47 11.16 10.06 17.87
CA GLN A 47 11.84 9.34 16.79
C GLN A 47 11.08 9.45 15.47
N VAL A 48 11.80 9.28 14.34
CA VAL A 48 11.22 9.35 12.99
C VAL A 48 11.73 8.21 12.10
N PRO A 49 11.04 7.06 12.00
CA PRO A 49 11.27 6.11 10.93
C PRO A 49 10.75 6.65 9.59
N VAL A 50 11.64 6.71 8.59
CA VAL A 50 11.39 7.27 7.26
C VAL A 50 11.56 6.22 6.16
N GLY A 51 10.50 5.98 5.41
CA GLY A 51 10.46 5.02 4.30
C GLY A 51 10.64 5.66 2.93
N TYR A 52 11.61 5.20 2.14
CA TYR A 52 11.78 5.56 0.73
C TYR A 52 12.62 4.53 -0.04
N CYS A 53 12.47 4.41 -1.37
CA CYS A 53 13.24 3.46 -2.17
C CYS A 53 14.30 4.09 -3.09
N PHE A 54 14.06 5.25 -3.70
CA PHE A 54 14.90 5.73 -4.83
C PHE A 54 15.76 6.96 -4.55
N GLN A 55 15.86 7.38 -3.31
CA GLN A 55 16.65 8.54 -2.89
C GLN A 55 17.94 8.08 -2.20
N ALA A 56 18.89 9.01 -2.08
CA ALA A 56 20.19 8.68 -1.49
C ALA A 56 20.05 8.28 -0.02
N SER A 57 21.06 7.55 0.49
CA SER A 57 21.19 7.34 1.94
C SER A 57 21.09 8.68 2.67
N THR A 58 20.38 8.71 3.78
CA THR A 58 20.08 9.89 4.60
C THR A 58 19.09 10.91 4.02
N ALA A 59 18.38 10.56 2.95
CA ALA A 59 17.27 11.38 2.44
C ALA A 59 16.16 11.56 3.48
N GLY A 60 15.98 10.60 4.40
CA GLY A 60 15.04 10.71 5.50
C GLY A 60 15.37 11.84 6.47
N GLN A 61 16.64 12.04 6.83
CA GLN A 61 17.08 13.20 7.60
C GLN A 61 16.78 14.49 6.86
N ARG A 62 17.18 14.56 5.57
CA ARG A 62 16.95 15.74 4.74
C ARG A 62 15.46 16.13 4.70
N ALA A 63 14.58 15.14 4.63
CA ALA A 63 13.13 15.31 4.63
C ALA A 63 12.58 15.71 6.01
N ALA A 64 12.92 14.99 7.08
CA ALA A 64 12.45 15.29 8.44
C ALA A 64 12.88 16.68 8.93
N TYR A 65 14.04 17.16 8.49
CA TYR A 65 14.55 18.50 8.83
C TYR A 65 13.71 19.65 8.28
N GLU A 66 12.89 19.42 7.26
CA GLU A 66 11.92 20.42 6.79
C GLU A 66 10.70 20.55 7.70
N ILE A 67 10.46 19.55 8.56
CA ILE A 67 9.41 19.56 9.59
C ILE A 67 9.96 20.19 10.87
N GLY A 68 11.16 19.77 11.30
CA GLY A 68 11.85 20.39 12.43
C GLY A 68 13.26 19.84 12.70
N LEU A 69 14.06 20.64 13.40
CA LEU A 69 15.47 20.38 13.73
C LEU A 69 15.67 20.13 15.24
N SER A 70 14.99 19.11 15.80
CA SER A 70 15.01 18.79 17.23
C SER A 70 16.15 17.86 17.67
N GLY A 71 16.91 17.31 16.72
CA GLY A 71 17.99 16.34 17.02
C GLY A 71 17.49 14.91 17.29
N VAL A 72 16.20 14.64 17.05
CA VAL A 72 15.61 13.30 17.23
C VAL A 72 16.25 12.27 16.28
N PRO A 73 16.35 11.01 16.70
CA PRO A 73 16.79 9.93 15.82
C PRO A 73 15.89 9.78 14.59
N VAL A 74 16.52 9.75 13.41
CA VAL A 74 15.87 9.50 12.12
C VAL A 74 16.43 8.21 11.51
N TYR A 75 15.55 7.26 11.23
CA TYR A 75 15.89 5.97 10.63
C TYR A 75 15.46 5.94 9.17
N ASN A 76 16.32 5.46 8.28
CA ASN A 76 16.00 5.34 6.86
C ASN A 76 15.75 3.86 6.57
N VAL A 77 14.55 3.52 6.10
CA VAL A 77 14.15 2.13 5.83
C VAL A 77 13.60 1.95 4.43
N ASN A 78 13.77 0.74 3.90
CA ASN A 78 13.19 0.33 2.64
C ASN A 78 12.82 -1.15 2.70
N ASN A 79 11.74 -1.50 1.99
CA ASN A 79 11.26 -2.86 1.79
C ASN A 79 10.39 -2.91 0.50
N ASN A 80 10.93 -2.36 -0.60
CA ASN A 80 10.19 -2.13 -1.85
C ASN A 80 8.81 -1.49 -1.61
N CYS A 81 7.74 -2.04 -2.16
CA CYS A 81 6.39 -1.48 -2.08
C CYS A 81 5.79 -1.48 -0.66
N ALA A 82 6.38 -2.24 0.29
CA ALA A 82 5.97 -2.30 1.69
C ALA A 82 6.71 -1.28 2.59
N THR A 83 7.58 -0.44 2.01
CA THR A 83 8.47 0.49 2.72
C THR A 83 7.76 1.37 3.76
N ALA A 84 6.62 1.98 3.42
CA ALA A 84 5.90 2.84 4.35
C ALA A 84 5.32 2.05 5.54
N SER A 85 4.82 0.83 5.28
CA SER A 85 4.32 -0.07 6.33
C SER A 85 5.44 -0.57 7.24
N THR A 86 6.66 -0.72 6.72
CA THR A 86 7.86 -0.96 7.54
C THR A 86 8.15 0.20 8.49
N ALA A 87 8.06 1.45 8.00
CA ALA A 87 8.22 2.62 8.86
C ALA A 87 7.14 2.68 9.95
N LEU A 88 5.88 2.37 9.62
CA LEU A 88 4.80 2.27 10.61
C LEU A 88 5.05 1.17 11.63
N MET A 89 5.49 -0.02 11.19
CA MET A 89 5.83 -1.13 12.09
C MET A 89 6.90 -0.73 13.11
N MET A 90 7.97 -0.05 12.66
CA MET A 90 8.98 0.48 13.56
C MET A 90 8.41 1.50 14.55
N ALA A 91 7.58 2.44 14.08
CA ALA A 91 6.94 3.42 14.97
C ALA A 91 6.08 2.75 16.04
N ARG A 92 5.26 1.78 15.64
CA ARG A 92 4.44 0.97 16.54
C ARG A 92 5.30 0.19 17.53
N GLN A 93 6.42 -0.40 17.11
CA GLN A 93 7.31 -1.14 18.00
C GLN A 93 8.03 -0.25 19.02
N PHE A 94 8.48 0.95 18.64
CA PHE A 94 9.08 1.91 19.56
C PHE A 94 8.11 2.32 20.68
N VAL A 95 6.85 2.55 20.33
CA VAL A 95 5.80 2.89 21.30
C VAL A 95 5.35 1.66 22.11
N ALA A 96 5.05 0.55 21.45
CA ALA A 96 4.56 -0.67 22.10
C ALA A 96 5.56 -1.25 23.10
N GLY A 97 6.86 -1.13 22.79
CA GLY A 97 7.99 -1.52 23.64
C GLY A 97 8.24 -0.57 24.81
N GLY A 98 7.52 0.56 24.88
CA GLY A 98 7.59 1.54 25.96
C GLY A 98 8.80 2.47 25.90
N LEU A 99 9.59 2.42 24.82
CA LEU A 99 10.76 3.28 24.61
C LEU A 99 10.35 4.73 24.32
N ASN A 100 9.21 4.94 23.67
CA ASN A 100 8.69 6.25 23.29
C ASN A 100 7.19 6.36 23.51
N ASP A 101 6.75 7.60 23.58
CA ASP A 101 5.37 8.05 23.66
C ASP A 101 4.83 8.63 22.36
N CYS A 102 5.68 9.25 21.55
CA CYS A 102 5.26 9.90 20.31
C CYS A 102 6.30 9.70 19.21
N VAL A 103 5.90 9.05 18.12
CA VAL A 103 6.75 8.71 16.99
C VAL A 103 6.06 9.11 15.69
N LEU A 104 6.79 9.78 14.80
CA LEU A 104 6.30 10.15 13.47
C LEU A 104 6.81 9.14 12.44
N ALA A 105 5.93 8.29 11.92
CA ALA A 105 6.24 7.50 10.73
C ALA A 105 6.05 8.37 9.48
N LEU A 106 7.07 8.43 8.64
CA LEU A 106 7.07 9.26 7.42
C LEU A 106 7.44 8.40 6.21
N GLY A 107 6.80 8.64 5.08
CA GLY A 107 7.08 7.92 3.85
C GLY A 107 6.96 8.84 2.64
N PHE A 108 7.88 8.71 1.68
CA PHE A 108 7.81 9.49 0.44
C PHE A 108 8.43 8.73 -0.73
N GLU A 109 8.03 9.11 -1.93
CA GLU A 109 8.73 8.69 -3.14
C GLU A 109 8.71 9.83 -4.17
N LYS A 110 9.88 10.10 -4.76
CA LYS A 110 10.01 10.89 -5.98
C LYS A 110 10.50 9.97 -7.09
N MET A 111 9.60 9.63 -8.00
CA MET A 111 9.78 8.65 -9.06
C MET A 111 10.12 9.33 -10.39
N LYS A 112 10.25 8.52 -11.45
CA LYS A 112 10.37 8.96 -12.84
C LYS A 112 9.15 8.52 -13.64
N LYS A 113 8.88 9.18 -14.76
CA LYS A 113 7.88 8.71 -15.72
C LYS A 113 8.30 7.34 -16.30
N GLY A 114 7.32 6.46 -16.47
CA GLY A 114 7.53 5.13 -17.06
C GLY A 114 7.35 4.01 -16.04
N ALA A 115 7.55 2.77 -16.48
CA ALA A 115 7.36 1.60 -15.63
C ALA A 115 8.49 1.46 -14.59
N LEU A 116 8.15 0.88 -13.44
CA LEU A 116 9.12 0.44 -12.44
C LEU A 116 10.08 -0.60 -13.05
N GLY A 117 11.38 -0.33 -13.00
CA GLY A 117 12.39 -1.38 -13.06
C GLY A 117 12.51 -2.16 -14.38
N GLY A 118 12.38 -1.52 -15.54
CA GLY A 118 13.22 -1.96 -16.66
C GLY A 118 14.62 -1.44 -16.38
N GLY A 119 15.55 -2.28 -15.90
CA GLY A 119 16.92 -1.92 -15.54
C GLY A 119 17.72 -1.23 -16.65
N ALA A 120 17.40 0.02 -16.94
CA ALA A 120 18.13 0.91 -17.83
C ALA A 120 19.32 1.58 -17.12
N ASP A 121 19.58 1.22 -15.86
CA ASP A 121 20.87 1.47 -15.21
C ASP A 121 21.90 0.36 -15.54
N GLY A 122 21.53 -0.63 -16.38
CA GLY A 122 22.48 -1.61 -16.93
C GLY A 122 23.08 -2.59 -15.92
N GLY A 123 22.44 -2.79 -14.76
CA GLY A 123 22.89 -3.72 -13.73
C GLY A 123 22.72 -5.19 -14.12
N ASP A 124 23.58 -6.07 -13.58
CA ASP A 124 23.47 -7.51 -13.77
C ASP A 124 22.22 -8.04 -13.05
N PHE A 125 21.26 -8.57 -13.82
CA PHE A 125 20.03 -9.16 -13.31
C PHE A 125 20.27 -10.23 -12.23
N LYS A 126 21.40 -10.96 -12.29
CA LYS A 126 21.77 -11.96 -11.28
C LYS A 126 22.00 -11.36 -9.89
N THR A 127 22.27 -10.07 -9.81
CA THR A 127 22.48 -9.34 -8.55
C THR A 127 21.20 -8.65 -8.05
N SER A 128 20.09 -8.76 -8.79
CA SER A 128 18.81 -8.21 -8.37
C SER A 128 18.30 -8.90 -7.10
N PRO A 129 17.84 -8.16 -6.08
CA PRO A 129 17.23 -8.73 -4.87
C PRO A 129 15.99 -9.61 -5.16
N VAL A 130 15.36 -9.42 -6.33
CA VAL A 130 14.17 -10.15 -6.79
C VAL A 130 14.49 -11.13 -7.93
N ALA A 131 15.77 -11.44 -8.17
CA ALA A 131 16.20 -12.37 -9.22
C ALA A 131 15.56 -13.76 -9.03
N ARG A 132 15.37 -14.21 -7.78
CA ARG A 132 14.73 -15.49 -7.47
C ARG A 132 13.26 -15.50 -7.87
N HIS A 133 12.51 -14.46 -7.50
CA HIS A 133 11.09 -14.30 -7.84
C HIS A 133 10.87 -14.30 -9.34
N TYR A 134 11.62 -13.48 -10.07
CA TYR A 134 11.55 -13.46 -11.53
C TYR A 134 12.10 -14.73 -12.19
N GLY A 135 13.00 -15.46 -11.53
CA GLY A 135 13.49 -16.76 -12.01
C GLY A 135 12.38 -17.79 -12.12
N ILE A 136 11.41 -17.79 -11.20
CA ILE A 136 10.22 -18.66 -11.26
C ILE A 136 9.34 -18.31 -12.46
N MET A 137 9.01 -17.03 -12.62
CA MET A 137 8.29 -16.52 -13.78
C MET A 137 8.99 -16.89 -15.10
N ALA A 138 10.30 -16.60 -15.20
CA ALA A 138 11.08 -16.82 -16.40
C ALA A 138 11.25 -18.31 -16.74
N ALA A 139 11.26 -19.20 -15.75
CA ALA A 139 11.34 -20.64 -15.98
C ALA A 139 10.07 -21.19 -16.69
N LYS A 140 8.91 -20.57 -16.45
CA LYS A 140 7.62 -20.99 -17.03
C LYS A 140 7.28 -20.25 -18.33
N HIS A 141 7.55 -18.95 -18.39
CA HIS A 141 7.08 -18.07 -19.47
C HIS A 141 8.20 -17.32 -20.23
N GLY A 142 9.44 -17.37 -19.74
CA GLY A 142 10.54 -16.56 -20.27
C GLY A 142 10.41 -15.07 -19.92
N PHE A 143 11.26 -14.23 -20.52
CA PHE A 143 11.11 -12.78 -20.46
C PHE A 143 10.58 -12.24 -21.79
N GLU A 144 9.59 -11.35 -21.70
CA GLU A 144 9.00 -10.63 -22.83
C GLU A 144 9.45 -9.16 -22.88
N MET A 145 9.09 -8.45 -23.96
CA MET A 145 9.37 -7.02 -24.13
C MET A 145 8.32 -6.12 -23.43
N SER A 146 8.06 -6.41 -22.16
CA SER A 146 7.17 -5.66 -21.25
C SER A 146 7.88 -5.45 -19.89
N PRO A 147 7.42 -4.56 -19.01
CA PRO A 147 8.07 -4.36 -17.70
C PRO A 147 8.09 -5.65 -16.86
N PRO A 148 9.22 -6.05 -16.23
CA PRO A 148 9.32 -7.30 -15.48
C PRO A 148 8.28 -7.47 -14.37
N THR A 149 7.92 -6.38 -13.69
CA THR A 149 6.84 -6.39 -12.68
C THR A 149 5.49 -6.70 -13.31
N ALA A 150 5.15 -6.13 -14.46
CA ALA A 150 3.93 -6.48 -15.18
C ALA A 150 3.94 -7.93 -15.68
N GLN A 151 5.13 -8.47 -15.99
CA GLN A 151 5.29 -9.87 -16.37
C GLN A 151 4.92 -10.81 -15.23
N ILE A 152 5.57 -10.69 -14.06
CA ILE A 152 5.35 -11.62 -12.94
C ILE A 152 3.90 -11.62 -12.44
N PHE A 153 3.26 -10.45 -12.37
CA PHE A 153 1.84 -10.36 -12.00
C PHE A 153 0.92 -10.83 -13.12
N GLY A 154 1.20 -10.52 -14.39
CA GLY A 154 0.39 -11.04 -15.49
C GLY A 154 0.51 -12.55 -15.65
N ASP A 155 1.66 -13.14 -15.33
CA ASP A 155 1.85 -14.60 -15.25
C ASP A 155 1.11 -15.22 -14.07
N ALA A 156 1.09 -14.56 -12.91
CA ALA A 156 0.21 -14.96 -11.81
C ALA A 156 -1.27 -14.93 -12.22
N ALA A 157 -1.68 -13.93 -13.02
CA ALA A 157 -3.04 -13.85 -13.55
C ALA A 157 -3.32 -15.00 -14.54
N ARG A 158 -2.43 -15.26 -15.49
CA ARG A 158 -2.53 -16.38 -16.43
C ARG A 158 -2.68 -17.70 -15.68
N GLU A 159 -1.84 -17.93 -14.68
CA GLU A 159 -1.89 -19.13 -13.87
C GLU A 159 -3.22 -19.27 -13.10
N HIS A 160 -3.73 -18.18 -12.52
CA HIS A 160 -5.02 -18.20 -11.82
C HIS A 160 -6.19 -18.49 -12.77
N MET A 161 -6.16 -17.92 -13.98
CA MET A 161 -7.13 -18.23 -15.04
C MET A 161 -7.06 -19.70 -15.48
N GLU A 162 -5.84 -20.25 -15.64
CA GLU A 162 -5.62 -21.67 -16.00
C GLU A 162 -6.13 -22.63 -14.94
N LEU A 163 -5.88 -22.34 -13.66
CA LEU A 163 -6.25 -23.21 -12.53
C LEU A 163 -7.73 -23.11 -12.15
N TYR A 164 -8.29 -21.91 -12.12
CA TYR A 164 -9.58 -21.64 -11.51
C TYR A 164 -10.65 -21.10 -12.48
N GLY A 165 -10.28 -20.80 -13.73
CA GLY A 165 -11.21 -20.28 -14.73
C GLY A 165 -11.60 -18.82 -14.53
N THR A 166 -10.82 -18.06 -13.76
CA THR A 166 -10.98 -16.59 -13.65
C THR A 166 -10.96 -15.95 -15.03
N THR A 167 -11.79 -14.94 -15.24
CA THR A 167 -11.94 -14.30 -16.55
C THR A 167 -11.22 -12.95 -16.62
N GLU A 168 -10.87 -12.51 -17.82
CA GLU A 168 -10.34 -11.15 -18.04
C GLU A 168 -11.34 -10.08 -17.58
N ALA A 169 -12.64 -10.33 -17.72
CA ALA A 169 -13.70 -9.43 -17.26
C ALA A 169 -13.69 -9.27 -15.72
N GLN A 170 -13.43 -10.35 -14.98
CA GLN A 170 -13.31 -10.31 -13.52
C GLN A 170 -12.05 -9.56 -13.07
N LEU A 171 -10.93 -9.71 -13.78
CA LEU A 171 -9.72 -8.90 -13.56
C LEU A 171 -9.99 -7.41 -13.86
N ALA A 172 -10.71 -7.11 -14.95
CA ALA A 172 -11.09 -5.76 -15.31
C ALA A 172 -12.11 -5.14 -14.34
N ALA A 173 -12.99 -5.94 -13.72
CA ALA A 173 -13.94 -5.49 -12.70
C ALA A 173 -13.24 -4.88 -11.47
N VAL A 174 -12.08 -5.42 -11.07
CA VAL A 174 -11.24 -4.82 -10.02
C VAL A 174 -10.80 -3.40 -10.42
N GLY A 175 -10.32 -3.22 -11.65
CA GLY A 175 -9.95 -1.91 -12.17
C GLY A 175 -11.15 -0.95 -12.16
N ALA A 176 -12.30 -1.38 -12.67
CA ALA A 176 -13.51 -0.54 -12.77
C ALA A 176 -13.96 -0.07 -11.38
N LYS A 177 -13.96 -0.98 -10.40
CA LYS A 177 -14.26 -0.68 -9.00
C LYS A 177 -13.28 0.35 -8.41
N ASN A 178 -11.97 0.15 -8.57
CA ASN A 178 -10.95 1.05 -8.04
C ASN A 178 -11.04 2.46 -8.66
N HIS A 179 -11.22 2.58 -9.98
CA HIS A 179 -11.41 3.87 -10.65
C HIS A 179 -12.73 4.55 -10.25
N LYS A 180 -13.80 3.78 -10.03
CA LYS A 180 -15.07 4.31 -9.49
C LYS A 180 -14.88 4.90 -8.09
N HIS A 181 -14.15 4.22 -7.21
CA HIS A 181 -13.88 4.69 -5.85
C HIS A 181 -13.00 5.96 -5.86
N SER A 182 -12.03 6.05 -6.77
CA SER A 182 -11.10 7.18 -6.83
C SER A 182 -11.73 8.50 -7.23
N ALA A 183 -12.87 8.50 -7.92
CA ALA A 183 -13.62 9.70 -8.28
C ALA A 183 -13.97 10.59 -7.07
N ASN A 184 -14.13 9.98 -5.89
CA ASN A 184 -14.42 10.66 -4.63
C ASN A 184 -13.16 10.97 -3.79
N ASN A 185 -11.96 10.67 -4.31
CA ASN A 185 -10.70 10.87 -3.59
C ASN A 185 -9.91 12.07 -4.15
N PRO A 186 -9.86 13.23 -3.45
CA PRO A 186 -9.09 14.38 -3.90
C PRO A 186 -7.57 14.13 -3.94
N TYR A 187 -7.08 13.11 -3.24
CA TYR A 187 -5.68 12.73 -3.19
C TYR A 187 -5.26 11.77 -4.32
N ALA A 188 -6.20 11.23 -5.09
CA ALA A 188 -5.91 10.30 -6.16
C ALA A 188 -5.31 10.98 -7.40
N GLN A 189 -4.33 10.32 -8.03
CA GLN A 189 -3.77 10.75 -9.30
C GLN A 189 -4.81 10.71 -10.43
N PHE A 190 -5.63 9.66 -10.46
CA PHE A 190 -6.72 9.49 -11.42
C PHE A 190 -8.08 9.48 -10.71
N GLN A 191 -9.03 10.23 -11.26
CA GLN A 191 -10.40 10.37 -10.74
C GLN A 191 -11.46 10.10 -11.82
N ASP A 192 -11.03 9.61 -12.99
CA ASP A 192 -11.92 9.23 -14.07
C ASP A 192 -12.54 7.84 -13.79
N VAL A 193 -13.81 7.66 -14.14
CA VAL A 193 -14.53 6.38 -13.98
C VAL A 193 -14.54 5.63 -15.30
N TYR A 194 -14.26 4.33 -15.25
CA TYR A 194 -14.24 3.46 -16.42
C TYR A 194 -15.14 2.24 -16.21
N THR A 195 -15.78 1.79 -17.28
CA THR A 195 -16.51 0.53 -17.37
C THR A 195 -15.55 -0.66 -17.57
N VAL A 196 -16.03 -1.88 -17.31
CA VAL A 196 -15.26 -3.11 -17.57
C VAL A 196 -14.83 -3.20 -19.04
N ASP A 197 -15.72 -2.87 -19.98
CA ASP A 197 -15.43 -2.92 -21.41
C ASP A 197 -14.35 -1.90 -21.83
N GLU A 198 -14.39 -0.68 -21.27
CA GLU A 198 -13.34 0.33 -21.51
C GLU A 198 -11.98 -0.12 -20.99
N ILE A 199 -11.96 -0.81 -19.84
CA ILE A 199 -10.73 -1.37 -19.27
C ILE A 199 -10.20 -2.51 -20.14
N LEU A 200 -11.06 -3.42 -20.60
CA LEU A 200 -10.66 -4.49 -21.52
C LEU A 200 -10.14 -3.96 -22.86
N ALA A 201 -10.72 -2.86 -23.35
CA ALA A 201 -10.29 -2.19 -24.58
C ALA A 201 -9.01 -1.35 -24.42
N ALA A 202 -8.57 -1.09 -23.18
CA ALA A 202 -7.37 -0.29 -22.93
C ALA A 202 -6.10 -1.03 -23.38
N LYS A 203 -5.02 -0.26 -23.59
CA LYS A 203 -3.73 -0.80 -24.03
C LYS A 203 -3.26 -1.93 -23.11
N THR A 204 -3.07 -3.13 -23.64
CA THR A 204 -2.41 -4.23 -22.93
C THR A 204 -0.97 -3.87 -22.57
N ILE A 205 -0.58 -4.06 -21.31
CA ILE A 205 0.80 -3.89 -20.84
C ILE A 205 1.53 -5.23 -20.88
N HIS A 206 0.90 -6.26 -20.31
CA HIS A 206 1.34 -7.64 -20.38
C HIS A 206 0.11 -8.53 -20.21
N ARG A 207 -0.16 -9.45 -21.14
CA ARG A 207 -1.42 -10.22 -21.12
C ARG A 207 -1.59 -10.99 -19.80
N PRO A 208 -2.77 -10.96 -19.16
CA PRO A 208 -4.03 -10.34 -19.61
C PRO A 208 -4.23 -8.87 -19.18
N LEU A 209 -3.26 -8.28 -18.50
CA LEU A 209 -3.38 -6.99 -17.81
C LEU A 209 -3.28 -5.81 -18.77
N THR A 210 -4.30 -4.96 -18.74
CA THR A 210 -4.36 -3.69 -19.46
C THR A 210 -3.83 -2.55 -18.58
N LYS A 211 -3.54 -1.41 -19.21
CA LYS A 211 -3.01 -0.22 -18.54
C LYS A 211 -3.88 0.25 -17.37
N LEU A 212 -5.20 0.13 -17.47
CA LEU A 212 -6.13 0.55 -16.41
C LEU A 212 -6.26 -0.46 -15.27
N GLN A 213 -5.56 -1.60 -15.37
CA GLN A 213 -5.41 -2.61 -14.32
C GLN A 213 -4.02 -2.59 -13.67
N CYS A 214 -3.17 -1.62 -14.03
CA CYS A 214 -1.82 -1.45 -13.50
C CYS A 214 -1.74 -0.12 -12.72
N SER A 215 -1.20 -0.15 -11.52
CA SER A 215 -0.89 1.09 -10.78
C SER A 215 0.10 1.98 -11.56
N PRO A 216 -0.13 3.31 -11.61
CA PRO A 216 0.83 4.22 -12.21
C PRO A 216 1.99 4.49 -11.26
N THR A 217 3.12 4.92 -11.82
CA THR A 217 4.14 5.59 -11.01
C THR A 217 3.65 6.96 -10.59
N SER A 218 3.97 7.35 -9.35
CA SER A 218 3.47 8.55 -8.71
C SER A 218 4.51 9.14 -7.78
N ASP A 219 4.59 10.46 -7.74
CA ASP A 219 5.24 11.22 -6.68
C ASP A 219 4.25 11.43 -5.53
N GLY A 220 4.72 11.30 -4.28
CA GLY A 220 3.89 11.62 -3.12
C GLY A 220 4.54 11.29 -1.79
N SER A 221 3.92 11.78 -0.72
CA SER A 221 4.29 11.49 0.67
C SER A 221 3.07 11.26 1.55
N ALA A 222 3.24 10.44 2.59
CA ALA A 222 2.26 10.22 3.64
C ALA A 222 2.97 10.04 5.00
N ALA A 223 2.28 10.37 6.08
CA ALA A 223 2.80 10.31 7.44
C ALA A 223 1.71 9.93 8.45
N ALA A 224 2.13 9.32 9.55
CA ALA A 224 1.26 8.99 10.69
C ALA A 224 1.98 9.24 12.02
N VAL A 225 1.26 9.84 12.97
CA VAL A 225 1.71 10.06 14.35
C VAL A 225 1.21 8.90 15.21
N VAL A 226 2.13 8.05 15.65
CA VAL A 226 1.86 6.90 16.51
C VAL A 226 2.23 7.25 17.94
N VAL A 227 1.29 7.04 18.87
CA VAL A 227 1.44 7.41 20.27
C VAL A 227 1.03 6.30 21.22
N SER A 228 1.51 6.39 22.46
CA SER A 228 1.12 5.50 23.54
C SER A 228 -0.23 5.91 24.14
N GLU A 229 -0.86 5.00 24.88
CA GLU A 229 -2.05 5.30 25.70
C GLU A 229 -1.78 6.46 26.69
N ARG A 230 -0.63 6.46 27.37
CA ARG A 230 -0.26 7.52 28.32
C ARG A 230 -0.12 8.89 27.66
N PHE A 231 0.27 8.94 26.37
CA PHE A 231 0.34 10.18 25.63
C PHE A 231 -1.03 10.67 25.20
N VAL A 232 -1.94 9.75 24.80
CA VAL A 232 -3.35 10.07 24.52
C VAL A 232 -4.00 10.72 25.74
N GLU A 233 -3.93 10.07 26.91
CA GLU A 233 -4.53 10.58 28.15
C GLU A 233 -3.92 11.93 28.59
N ARG A 234 -2.60 12.09 28.46
CA ARG A 234 -1.90 13.32 28.86
C ARG A 234 -2.28 14.52 27.99
N HIS A 235 -2.60 14.30 26.72
CA HIS A 235 -2.88 15.37 25.75
C HIS A 235 -4.35 15.47 25.35
N GLY A 236 -5.24 14.61 25.89
CA GLY A 236 -6.67 14.63 25.61
C GLY A 236 -7.00 14.31 24.15
N LEU A 237 -6.40 13.25 23.60
CA LEU A 237 -6.50 12.86 22.17
C LEU A 237 -7.47 11.69 21.93
N GLU A 238 -8.34 11.37 22.88
CA GLU A 238 -9.25 10.23 22.81
C GLU A 238 -10.23 10.31 21.62
N ASP A 239 -10.59 11.52 21.20
CA ASP A 239 -11.52 11.80 20.10
C ASP A 239 -11.01 11.37 18.71
N ARG A 240 -9.70 11.21 18.57
CA ARG A 240 -9.03 10.89 17.29
C ARG A 240 -8.13 9.66 17.34
N ALA A 241 -8.01 9.03 18.51
CA ALA A 241 -7.12 7.90 18.73
C ALA A 241 -7.66 6.63 18.06
N VAL A 242 -7.02 6.20 16.97
CA VAL A 242 -7.31 4.93 16.29
C VAL A 242 -6.33 3.86 16.77
N GLU A 243 -6.81 2.85 17.51
CA GLU A 243 -5.96 1.80 18.06
C GLU A 243 -5.42 0.87 16.96
N ILE A 244 -4.10 0.59 16.98
CA ILE A 244 -3.51 -0.50 16.20
C ILE A 244 -3.62 -1.78 17.01
N VAL A 245 -4.75 -2.49 16.87
CA VAL A 245 -5.06 -3.70 17.64
C VAL A 245 -4.13 -4.88 17.30
N ALA A 246 -3.71 -4.99 16.04
CA ALA A 246 -2.76 -6.00 15.58
C ALA A 246 -1.94 -5.50 14.40
N GLN A 247 -0.71 -6.02 14.27
CA GLN A 247 0.14 -5.75 13.11
C GLN A 247 1.18 -6.87 12.97
N SER A 248 1.34 -7.40 11.77
CA SER A 248 2.34 -8.42 11.44
C SER A 248 3.12 -8.02 10.18
N MET A 249 4.35 -8.54 10.09
CA MET A 249 5.15 -8.54 8.87
C MET A 249 5.69 -9.95 8.67
N THR A 250 5.51 -10.47 7.46
CA THR A 250 6.07 -11.76 7.02
C THR A 250 6.98 -11.51 5.82
N THR A 251 7.88 -12.45 5.57
CA THR A 251 8.76 -12.48 4.40
C THR A 251 8.61 -13.82 3.71
N ASP A 252 9.17 -13.95 2.49
CA ASP A 252 9.15 -15.21 1.76
C ASP A 252 9.70 -16.37 2.61
N THR A 253 9.06 -17.52 2.48
CA THR A 253 9.54 -18.80 3.04
C THR A 253 9.84 -19.77 1.90
N GLU A 254 10.15 -21.04 2.22
CA GLU A 254 10.26 -22.07 1.19
C GLU A 254 8.94 -22.25 0.39
N GLU A 255 7.79 -22.08 1.05
CA GLU A 255 6.46 -22.16 0.44
C GLU A 255 6.30 -21.17 -0.72
N SER A 256 6.88 -19.97 -0.61
CA SER A 256 6.84 -18.95 -1.66
C SER A 256 7.50 -19.39 -2.98
N PHE A 257 8.41 -20.38 -2.95
CA PHE A 257 9.20 -20.77 -4.12
C PHE A 257 9.04 -22.24 -4.51
N ALA A 258 8.64 -23.13 -3.59
CA ALA A 258 8.70 -24.58 -3.76
C ALA A 258 7.78 -25.09 -4.88
N SER A 259 6.63 -24.45 -5.09
CA SER A 259 5.65 -24.83 -6.11
C SER A 259 6.07 -24.45 -7.54
N GLY A 260 6.99 -23.48 -7.69
CA GLY A 260 7.23 -22.83 -8.97
C GLY A 260 6.04 -22.00 -9.50
N SER A 261 5.06 -21.71 -8.64
CA SER A 261 3.87 -20.93 -8.97
C SER A 261 4.17 -19.45 -9.08
N CYS A 262 3.63 -18.79 -10.10
CA CYS A 262 3.65 -17.32 -10.19
C CYS A 262 2.74 -16.67 -9.14
N ILE A 263 1.66 -17.34 -8.71
CA ILE A 263 0.76 -16.89 -7.65
C ILE A 263 1.49 -16.82 -6.30
N ASP A 264 2.35 -17.81 -6.03
CA ASP A 264 3.05 -17.89 -4.75
C ASP A 264 4.18 -16.86 -4.65
N VAL A 265 4.99 -16.71 -5.71
CA VAL A 265 6.11 -15.75 -5.71
C VAL A 265 5.68 -14.29 -5.74
N VAL A 266 4.44 -13.97 -6.11
CA VAL A 266 3.92 -12.61 -5.95
C VAL A 266 3.43 -12.32 -4.52
N GLY A 267 3.50 -13.30 -3.62
CA GLY A 267 3.34 -13.10 -2.19
C GLY A 267 2.01 -13.55 -1.60
N LYS A 268 1.21 -14.40 -2.29
CA LYS A 268 -0.04 -14.93 -1.72
C LYS A 268 0.19 -15.68 -0.39
N PRO A 269 1.18 -16.61 -0.25
CA PRO A 269 1.45 -17.28 1.03
C PRO A 269 1.88 -16.31 2.14
N MET A 270 2.67 -15.28 1.80
CA MET A 270 3.10 -14.25 2.74
C MET A 270 1.91 -13.45 3.28
N SER A 271 1.03 -13.02 2.37
CA SER A 271 -0.19 -12.28 2.71
C SER A 271 -1.12 -13.12 3.60
N ALA A 272 -1.27 -14.41 3.30
CA ALA A 272 -2.06 -15.32 4.10
C ALA A 272 -1.45 -15.53 5.50
N ALA A 273 -0.13 -15.66 5.60
CA ALA A 273 0.56 -15.78 6.88
C ALA A 273 0.44 -14.51 7.73
N ALA A 274 0.60 -13.33 7.13
CA ALA A 274 0.42 -12.05 7.82
C ALA A 274 -1.04 -11.86 8.28
N GLY A 275 -2.01 -12.15 7.41
CA GLY A 275 -3.45 -12.12 7.70
C GLY A 275 -3.81 -13.00 8.89
N ARG A 276 -3.37 -14.26 8.89
CA ARG A 276 -3.58 -15.17 10.03
C ARG A 276 -3.01 -14.64 11.34
N GLN A 277 -1.77 -14.14 11.31
CA GLN A 277 -1.12 -13.60 12.52
C GLN A 277 -1.85 -12.37 13.08
N VAL A 278 -2.36 -11.47 12.23
CA VAL A 278 -3.10 -10.29 12.71
C VAL A 278 -4.48 -10.65 13.24
N PHE A 279 -5.19 -11.57 12.60
CA PHE A 279 -6.49 -12.07 13.07
C PHE A 279 -6.36 -12.80 14.41
N GLU A 280 -5.36 -13.67 14.55
CA GLU A 280 -5.05 -14.35 15.81
C GLU A 280 -4.69 -13.35 16.92
N GLN A 281 -3.82 -12.37 16.62
CA GLN A 281 -3.42 -11.35 17.60
C GLN A 281 -4.60 -10.46 18.03
N ALA A 282 -5.49 -10.10 17.10
CA ALA A 282 -6.65 -9.25 17.37
C ALA A 282 -7.80 -10.01 18.04
N GLY A 283 -7.84 -11.35 17.92
CA GLY A 283 -9.02 -12.15 18.30
C GLY A 283 -10.23 -11.88 17.41
N LEU A 284 -9.99 -11.49 16.15
CA LEU A 284 -11.01 -11.14 15.15
C LEU A 284 -10.83 -11.99 13.89
N GLY A 285 -11.84 -12.05 13.04
CA GLY A 285 -11.78 -12.64 11.70
C GLY A 285 -12.07 -11.63 10.59
N ILE A 286 -11.96 -12.06 9.34
CA ILE A 286 -12.29 -11.23 8.16
C ILE A 286 -13.77 -10.78 8.14
N GLU A 287 -14.64 -11.53 8.82
CA GLU A 287 -16.06 -11.21 9.01
C GLU A 287 -16.30 -9.99 9.91
N ASP A 288 -15.30 -9.63 10.74
CA ASP A 288 -15.35 -8.47 11.64
C ASP A 288 -14.74 -7.20 11.01
N VAL A 289 -14.34 -7.26 9.73
CA VAL A 289 -13.69 -6.16 9.02
C VAL A 289 -14.69 -5.48 8.09
N ASP A 290 -14.93 -4.19 8.27
CA ASP A 290 -15.88 -3.43 7.44
C ASP A 290 -15.22 -2.79 6.21
N VAL A 291 -14.01 -2.25 6.39
CA VAL A 291 -13.27 -1.46 5.39
C VAL A 291 -11.84 -1.95 5.25
N ILE A 292 -11.37 -2.08 4.01
CA ILE A 292 -10.06 -2.65 3.68
C ILE A 292 -9.32 -1.71 2.74
N GLU A 293 -8.07 -1.38 3.07
CA GLU A 293 -7.10 -0.88 2.10
C GLU A 293 -6.03 -1.97 1.90
N LEU A 294 -5.86 -2.45 0.67
CA LEU A 294 -4.96 -3.54 0.32
C LEU A 294 -4.05 -3.18 -0.86
N HIS A 295 -3.14 -4.08 -1.22
CA HIS A 295 -2.07 -3.80 -2.19
C HIS A 295 -2.44 -4.18 -3.64
N ASP A 296 -3.32 -3.41 -4.27
CA ASP A 296 -3.76 -3.59 -5.67
C ASP A 296 -2.75 -3.02 -6.69
N CYS A 297 -1.45 -3.37 -6.59
CA CYS A 297 -0.46 -2.90 -7.57
C CYS A 297 -0.81 -3.30 -9.02
N PHE A 298 -1.48 -4.46 -9.15
CA PHE A 298 -2.16 -4.96 -10.33
C PHE A 298 -3.50 -5.61 -9.92
N SER A 299 -4.50 -5.64 -10.80
CA SER A 299 -5.83 -6.20 -10.51
C SER A 299 -5.82 -7.62 -9.93
N ILE A 300 -4.95 -8.48 -10.47
CA ILE A 300 -4.76 -9.85 -9.96
C ILE A 300 -4.29 -9.89 -8.51
N ASN A 301 -3.44 -8.95 -8.07
CA ASN A 301 -2.92 -8.99 -6.71
C ASN A 301 -4.03 -8.69 -5.67
N GLU A 302 -5.02 -7.88 -6.03
CA GLU A 302 -6.22 -7.68 -5.23
C GLU A 302 -7.04 -8.96 -5.11
N LEU A 303 -7.25 -9.70 -6.21
CA LEU A 303 -7.94 -10.98 -6.19
C LEU A 303 -7.22 -12.03 -5.32
N LEU A 304 -5.90 -12.18 -5.50
CA LEU A 304 -5.10 -13.10 -4.69
C LEU A 304 -5.10 -12.71 -3.20
N THR A 305 -5.18 -11.40 -2.91
CA THR A 305 -5.27 -10.92 -1.54
C THR A 305 -6.62 -11.24 -0.89
N TYR A 306 -7.72 -11.24 -1.65
CA TYR A 306 -9.02 -11.69 -1.12
C TYR A 306 -8.98 -13.13 -0.62
N GLU A 307 -8.36 -14.01 -1.41
CA GLU A 307 -8.18 -15.42 -1.05
C GLU A 307 -7.25 -15.55 0.16
N ALA A 308 -6.13 -14.83 0.15
CA ALA A 308 -5.15 -14.85 1.23
C ALA A 308 -5.72 -14.39 2.58
N LEU A 309 -6.62 -13.40 2.57
CA LEU A 309 -7.29 -12.88 3.76
C LEU A 309 -8.52 -13.72 4.18
N GLY A 310 -8.90 -14.73 3.39
CA GLY A 310 -10.04 -15.59 3.68
C GLY A 310 -11.40 -14.97 3.37
N MET A 311 -11.47 -13.93 2.53
CA MET A 311 -12.74 -13.33 2.09
C MET A 311 -13.56 -14.27 1.20
N CYS A 312 -12.87 -15.18 0.51
CA CYS A 312 -13.45 -16.25 -0.29
C CYS A 312 -12.48 -17.43 -0.36
N ALA A 313 -12.92 -18.59 -0.87
CA ALA A 313 -12.02 -19.70 -1.13
C ALA A 313 -11.10 -19.42 -2.33
N ASP A 314 -10.01 -20.18 -2.43
CA ASP A 314 -9.09 -20.15 -3.57
C ASP A 314 -9.84 -20.34 -4.90
N GLY A 315 -9.64 -19.40 -5.85
CA GLY A 315 -10.30 -19.40 -7.15
C GLY A 315 -11.67 -18.72 -7.19
N GLU A 316 -12.21 -18.29 -6.05
CA GLU A 316 -13.52 -17.63 -5.99
C GLU A 316 -13.44 -16.09 -6.03
N SER A 317 -12.24 -15.53 -5.96
CA SER A 317 -11.98 -14.09 -5.91
C SER A 317 -12.55 -13.33 -7.11
N GLY A 318 -12.50 -13.90 -8.31
CA GLY A 318 -13.11 -13.32 -9.51
C GLY A 318 -14.63 -13.17 -9.40
N LYS A 319 -15.32 -14.17 -8.85
CA LYS A 319 -16.78 -14.10 -8.61
C LYS A 319 -17.12 -13.14 -7.49
N LEU A 320 -16.25 -13.05 -6.47
CA LEU A 320 -16.43 -12.14 -5.35
C LEU A 320 -16.49 -10.68 -5.83
N VAL A 321 -15.54 -10.24 -6.64
CA VAL A 321 -15.55 -8.86 -7.19
C VAL A 321 -16.73 -8.63 -8.14
N GLU A 322 -17.04 -9.61 -9.00
CA GLU A 322 -18.14 -9.52 -9.97
C GLU A 322 -19.51 -9.38 -9.29
N SER A 323 -19.69 -10.03 -8.14
CA SER A 323 -20.94 -9.95 -7.37
C SER A 323 -21.21 -8.59 -6.75
N GLY A 324 -20.21 -7.70 -6.71
CA GLY A 324 -20.29 -6.41 -6.00
C GLY A 324 -20.03 -6.51 -4.50
N ALA A 325 -19.57 -7.67 -4.00
CA ALA A 325 -19.32 -7.86 -2.57
C ALA A 325 -18.18 -6.99 -2.01
N THR A 326 -17.30 -6.43 -2.85
CA THR A 326 -16.11 -5.66 -2.47
C THR A 326 -16.22 -4.14 -2.72
N THR A 327 -17.44 -3.62 -2.91
CA THR A 327 -17.73 -2.19 -3.09
C THR A 327 -18.84 -1.72 -2.15
N TYR A 328 -19.19 -0.43 -2.20
CA TYR A 328 -20.28 0.15 -1.39
C TYR A 328 -21.60 -0.60 -1.59
N GLY A 329 -22.25 -0.96 -0.47
CA GLY A 329 -23.44 -1.82 -0.45
C GLY A 329 -23.14 -3.33 -0.52
N GLY A 330 -21.87 -3.70 -0.69
CA GLY A 330 -21.37 -5.07 -0.57
C GLY A 330 -21.07 -5.47 0.88
N LYS A 331 -20.43 -6.62 1.05
CA LYS A 331 -20.05 -7.14 2.36
C LYS A 331 -18.81 -6.43 2.92
N TRP A 332 -17.85 -6.10 2.06
CA TRP A 332 -16.65 -5.36 2.40
C TRP A 332 -16.53 -4.16 1.47
N VAL A 333 -16.06 -3.02 1.98
CA VAL A 333 -15.61 -1.93 1.10
C VAL A 333 -14.10 -2.00 0.95
N VAL A 334 -13.65 -2.49 -0.21
CA VAL A 334 -12.23 -2.61 -0.53
C VAL A 334 -11.74 -1.40 -1.31
N ASN A 335 -10.64 -0.83 -0.84
CA ASN A 335 -9.95 0.32 -1.40
C ASN A 335 -10.90 1.50 -1.64
N PRO A 336 -11.60 2.04 -0.62
CA PRO A 336 -12.45 3.21 -0.78
C PRO A 336 -11.67 4.42 -1.32
N SER A 337 -10.34 4.48 -1.11
CA SER A 337 -9.49 5.52 -1.69
C SER A 337 -9.28 5.41 -3.21
N GLY A 338 -9.72 4.32 -3.83
CA GLY A 338 -9.46 3.99 -5.23
C GLY A 338 -8.22 3.14 -5.49
N GLY A 339 -7.56 2.70 -4.41
CA GLY A 339 -6.45 1.75 -4.48
C GLY A 339 -5.23 2.27 -5.23
N LEU A 340 -4.15 1.51 -5.24
CA LEU A 340 -2.94 1.81 -5.99
C LEU A 340 -3.22 1.97 -7.49
N ILE A 341 -4.19 1.23 -8.05
CA ILE A 341 -4.58 1.31 -9.47
C ILE A 341 -4.92 2.75 -9.88
N SER A 342 -5.61 3.50 -9.02
CA SER A 342 -6.13 4.84 -9.38
C SER A 342 -5.52 5.96 -8.55
N LYS A 343 -5.33 5.74 -7.25
CA LYS A 343 -4.69 6.70 -6.33
C LYS A 343 -3.25 6.96 -6.75
N GLY A 344 -2.56 5.94 -7.21
CA GLY A 344 -1.14 5.97 -7.53
C GLY A 344 -0.28 5.24 -6.50
N HIS A 345 0.96 4.95 -6.88
CA HIS A 345 1.84 4.08 -6.10
C HIS A 345 3.26 4.65 -5.88
N PRO A 346 3.40 5.73 -5.08
CA PRO A 346 4.69 6.11 -4.52
C PRO A 346 5.11 5.06 -3.49
N LEU A 347 6.17 4.30 -3.79
CA LEU A 347 6.57 3.10 -3.03
C LEU A 347 6.75 3.40 -1.54
N GLY A 348 7.54 4.44 -1.22
CA GLY A 348 7.80 4.86 0.15
C GLY A 348 6.60 5.43 0.91
N ALA A 349 5.50 5.80 0.26
CA ALA A 349 4.36 6.46 0.90
C ALA A 349 3.07 5.61 0.95
N THR A 350 2.97 4.56 0.14
CA THR A 350 1.72 3.82 -0.07
C THR A 350 1.11 3.26 1.21
N GLY A 351 1.89 2.55 2.03
CA GLY A 351 1.37 1.97 3.29
C GLY A 351 0.85 3.01 4.28
N LEU A 352 1.49 4.19 4.36
CA LEU A 352 1.01 5.27 5.23
C LEU A 352 -0.21 5.98 4.64
N ALA A 353 -0.36 6.03 3.32
CA ALA A 353 -1.58 6.53 2.67
C ALA A 353 -2.77 5.57 2.82
N GLN A 354 -2.54 4.25 2.89
CA GLN A 354 -3.56 3.27 3.26
C GLN A 354 -4.02 3.50 4.70
N VAL A 355 -3.07 3.73 5.62
CA VAL A 355 -3.36 4.04 7.02
C VAL A 355 -4.12 5.35 7.16
N ALA A 356 -3.76 6.39 6.40
CA ALA A 356 -4.48 7.65 6.41
C ALA A 356 -5.96 7.49 6.04
N GLU A 357 -6.25 6.73 4.96
CA GLU A 357 -7.64 6.44 4.58
C GLU A 357 -8.37 5.66 5.68
N LEU A 358 -7.78 4.58 6.21
CA LEU A 358 -8.42 3.79 7.27
C LEU A 358 -8.66 4.62 8.54
N SER A 359 -7.72 5.50 8.93
CA SER A 359 -7.91 6.42 10.05
C SER A 359 -9.05 7.41 9.81
N TRP A 360 -9.18 7.96 8.59
CA TRP A 360 -10.31 8.83 8.26
C TRP A 360 -11.65 8.08 8.26
N GLN A 361 -11.68 6.85 7.75
CA GLN A 361 -12.90 6.01 7.74
C GLN A 361 -13.37 5.73 9.17
N LEU A 362 -12.47 5.26 10.04
CA LEU A 362 -12.79 4.94 11.44
C LEU A 362 -13.14 6.17 12.28
N ARG A 363 -12.64 7.36 11.91
CA ARG A 363 -12.98 8.64 12.55
C ARG A 363 -14.24 9.30 11.99
N GLY A 364 -14.89 8.74 10.97
CA GLY A 364 -16.05 9.35 10.32
C GLY A 364 -15.70 10.60 9.49
N GLN A 365 -14.49 10.66 8.95
CA GLN A 365 -13.91 11.83 8.27
C GLN A 365 -13.54 11.58 6.81
N ALA A 366 -13.95 10.44 6.23
CA ALA A 366 -13.62 10.11 4.84
C ALA A 366 -14.50 10.83 3.79
N GLY A 367 -15.44 11.67 4.22
CA GLY A 367 -16.27 12.50 3.35
C GLY A 367 -17.10 11.67 2.37
N ALA A 368 -17.03 11.98 1.08
CA ALA A 368 -17.75 11.24 0.03
C ALA A 368 -17.31 9.77 -0.14
N ARG A 369 -16.25 9.34 0.56
CA ARG A 369 -15.77 7.95 0.57
C ARG A 369 -16.21 7.19 1.82
N GLN A 370 -16.89 7.83 2.77
CA GLN A 370 -17.27 7.22 4.05
C GLN A 370 -18.03 5.91 3.83
N VAL A 371 -17.56 4.86 4.49
CA VAL A 371 -18.25 3.58 4.60
C VAL A 371 -19.25 3.69 5.75
N GLU A 372 -20.49 3.25 5.51
CA GLU A 372 -21.63 3.30 6.44
C GLU A 372 -21.94 1.93 7.05
#